data_AF-A0A2N2H854-F1
#
_entry.id   AF-A0A2N2H854-F1
#
_cell.length_a   1.000
_cell.length_b   1.000
_cell.length_c   1.000
_cell.angle_alpha   90.00
_cell.angle_beta   90.00
_cell.angle_gamma   90.00
#
_symmetry.space_group_name_H-M   'P 1'
#
loop_
_entity.id
_entity.type
_entity.pdbx_description
1 polymer ?
#
loop_
_entity_poly.entity_id
_entity_poly.type
_entity_poly.pdbx_seq_one_letter_code
_entity_poly.pdbx_strand_id
1 'polypeptide(L)' 'MRQIDFVDIEGIKVGHAQNLEAATGCTVLISEEGATVGVDVRGGAPGTRETDLLKS' A
#
# COMPACT_ATOMS: atom_id res chain seq x y z
N MET A 1 -23.54 -0.18 1.47
CA MET A 1 -22.09 0.12 1.51
C MET A 1 -21.75 0.85 0.23
N ARG A 2 -21.03 1.99 0.29
CA ARG A 2 -20.61 2.75 -0.89
C ARG A 2 -19.17 2.38 -1.22
N GLN A 3 -18.88 2.06 -2.48
CA GLN A 3 -17.51 1.94 -2.97
C GLN A 3 -16.91 3.33 -3.18
N ILE A 4 -15.63 3.47 -2.84
CA ILE A 4 -14.83 4.68 -3.06
C ILE A 4 -13.51 4.20 -3.66
N ASP A 5 -13.08 4.80 -4.76
CA ASP A 5 -11.80 4.45 -5.36
C ASP A 5 -10.67 5.14 -4.58
N PHE A 6 -9.49 4.52 -4.50
CA PHE A 6 -8.37 5.09 -3.72
C PHE A 6 -7.96 6.48 -4.19
N VAL A 7 -8.14 6.77 -5.48
CA VAL A 7 -7.83 8.07 -6.08
C VAL A 7 -8.87 9.15 -5.74
N ASP A 8 -10.04 8.77 -5.21
CA ASP A 8 -11.04 9.72 -4.72
C ASP A 8 -10.71 10.22 -3.31
N ILE A 9 -9.76 9.58 -2.62
CA ILE A 9 -9.28 9.99 -1.30
C ILE A 9 -8.29 11.14 -1.51
N GLU A 10 -8.68 12.33 -1.06
CA GLU A 10 -7.83 13.51 -1.14
C GLU A 10 -6.45 13.28 -0.50
N GLY A 11 -5.39 13.69 -1.20
CA GLY A 11 -4.01 13.54 -0.75
C GLY A 11 -3.36 12.18 -1.07
N ILE A 12 -4.12 11.18 -1.55
CA ILE A 12 -3.57 9.87 -1.95
C ILE A 12 -3.38 9.79 -3.47
N LYS A 13 -2.19 9.39 -3.89
CA LYS A 13 -1.86 9.02 -5.28
C LYS A 13 -1.57 7.52 -5.37
N VAL A 14 -1.85 6.94 -6.53
CA VAL A 14 -1.58 5.53 -6.82
C VAL A 14 -0.63 5.42 -8.01
N GLY A 15 0.41 4.59 -7.87
CA GLY A 15 1.37 4.31 -8.94
C GLY A 15 1.49 2.81 -9.22
N HIS A 16 1.64 2.45 -10.49
CA HIS A 16 1.80 1.07 -10.94
C HIS A 16 2.99 0.95 -11.92
N ALA A 17 3.79 -0.10 -11.77
CA ALA A 17 4.82 -0.50 -12.73
C ALA A 17 4.80 -2.02 -12.89
N GLN A 18 4.94 -2.52 -14.11
CA GLN A 18 4.76 -3.94 -14.41
C GLN A 18 5.73 -4.44 -15.49
N ASN A 19 6.14 -5.71 -15.37
CA ASN A 19 6.82 -6.47 -16.40
C ASN A 19 5.90 -7.63 -16.81
N LEU A 20 5.32 -7.52 -18.02
CA LEU A 20 4.34 -8.47 -18.52
C LEU A 20 4.96 -9.82 -18.92
N GLU A 21 6.20 -9.84 -19.40
CA GLU A 21 6.89 -11.08 -19.78
C GLU A 21 7.21 -11.95 -18.56
N ALA A 22 7.62 -11.31 -17.45
CA ALA A 22 7.92 -11.98 -16.19
C ALA A 22 6.69 -12.13 -15.27
N ALA A 23 5.50 -11.70 -15.71
CA ALA A 23 4.26 -11.73 -14.95
C ALA A 23 4.39 -11.13 -13.52
N THR A 24 5.04 -9.97 -13.40
CA THR A 24 5.31 -9.32 -12.10
C THR A 24 5.10 -7.82 -12.17
N GLY A 25 4.99 -7.17 -11.02
CA GLY A 25 4.82 -5.73 -10.92
C GLY A 25 4.84 -5.21 -9.48
N CYS A 26 4.64 -3.91 -9.35
CA CYS A 26 4.59 -3.20 -8.08
C CYS A 26 3.48 -2.13 -8.12
N THR A 27 2.75 -2.02 -7.03
CA THR A 27 1.79 -0.94 -6.79
C THR A 27 2.21 -0.18 -5.55
N VAL A 28 2.16 1.14 -5.62
CA VAL A 28 2.48 2.04 -4.51
C VAL A 28 1.31 2.98 -4.24
N LEU A 29 1.06 3.23 -2.95
CA LEU A 29 0.21 4.32 -2.48
C LEU A 29 1.13 5.42 -1.95
N ILE A 30 0.91 6.65 -2.40
CA ILE A 30 1.76 7.79 -2.07
C ILE A 30 0.90 8.86 -1.40
N SER A 31 1.29 9.27 -0.19
CA SER A 31 0.82 10.50 0.45
C SER A 31 1.99 11.47 0.51
N GLU A 32 1.97 12.54 -0.28
CA GLU A 32 3.11 13.46 -0.42
C GLU A 32 3.41 14.21 0.88
N GLU A 33 2.37 14.54 1.65
CA GLU A 33 2.49 15.20 2.96
C GLU A 33 2.65 14.19 4.13
N GLY A 34 2.81 12.90 3.81
CA GLY A 34 2.80 11.81 4.79
C GLY A 34 1.38 11.41 5.23
N ALA A 35 1.29 10.34 6.02
CA ALA A 35 0.01 9.85 6.56
C ALA A 35 0.24 9.11 7.87
N THR A 36 -0.72 9.17 8.79
CA THR A 36 -0.78 8.22 9.92
C THR A 36 -1.16 6.85 9.38
N VAL A 37 -0.36 5.85 9.67
CA VAL A 37 -0.55 4.48 9.17
C VAL A 37 -0.44 3.47 10.29
N GLY A 38 -1.06 2.30 10.09
CA GLY A 38 -0.95 1.14 10.97
C GLY A 38 -0.93 -0.14 10.14
N VAL A 39 -0.52 -1.26 10.74
CA VAL A 39 -0.42 -2.55 10.07
C VAL A 39 -0.98 -3.68 10.92
N ASP A 40 -1.70 -4.60 10.29
CA ASP A 40 -2.16 -5.87 10.88
C ASP A 40 -1.72 -7.02 9.98
N VAL A 41 -0.86 -7.92 10.50
CA VAL A 41 -0.31 -9.07 9.78
C VAL A 41 -0.87 -10.35 10.37
N ARG A 42 -1.75 -11.02 9.62
CA ARG A 42 -2.49 -12.21 10.10
C ARG A 42 -1.97 -13.56 9.59
N GLY A 43 -1.19 -13.56 8.52
CA GLY A 43 -0.65 -14.80 7.93
C GLY A 43 0.51 -15.38 8.74
N GLY A 44 0.71 -16.71 8.67
CA GLY A 44 1.75 -17.41 9.44
C GLY A 44 3.18 -17.33 8.91
N ALA A 45 3.38 -16.91 7.65
CA ALA A 45 4.69 -16.72 7.04
C ALA A 45 4.69 -15.49 6.08
N PRO A 46 4.55 -14.28 6.63
CA PRO A 46 4.44 -13.05 5.83
C PRO A 46 5.81 -12.59 5.31
N GLY A 47 5.82 -11.98 4.11
CA GLY A 47 6.97 -11.23 3.60
C GLY A 47 6.71 -9.74 3.74
N THR A 48 7.14 -9.14 4.85
CA THR A 48 6.91 -7.72 5.17
C THR A 48 8.22 -6.98 5.39
N ARG A 49 8.16 -5.64 5.33
CA ARG A 49 9.28 -4.75 5.62
C ARG A 49 8.79 -3.53 6.40
N GLU A 50 9.61 -3.00 7.28
CA GLU A 50 9.35 -1.83 8.16
C GLU A 50 8.14 -1.94 9.11
N THR A 51 7.48 -3.10 9.23
CA THR A 51 6.28 -3.22 10.09
C THR A 51 6.54 -2.90 11.56
N ASP A 52 7.78 -3.12 12.02
CA ASP A 52 8.18 -2.79 13.39
C ASP A 52 8.19 -1.27 13.68
N LEU A 53 8.38 -0.43 12.66
CA LEU A 53 8.33 1.04 12.80
C LEU A 53 6.91 1.57 13.01
N LEU A 54 5.90 0.74 12.75
CA LEU A 54 4.48 1.09 12.89
C LEU A 54 3.89 0.62 14.22
N LYS A 55 4.73 0.12 15.14
CA LYS A 55 4.32 -0.24 16.50
C LYS A 55 4.08 1.03 17.32
N SER A 56 2.83 1.22 17.76
CA SER A 56 2.38 2.26 18.69
C SER A 56 2.33 1.76 20.11
#